data_AF-A0A3E0NVF4-F1
#
_entry.id   AF-A0A3E0NVF4-F1
#
_cell.length_a   1.000
_cell.length_b   1.000
_cell.length_c   1.000
_cell.angle_alpha   90.00
_cell.angle_beta   90.00
_cell.angle_gamma   90.00
#
_symmetry.space_group_name_H-M   'P 1'
#
loop_
_entity.id
_entity.type
_entity.pdbx_description
1 polymer ?
#
loop_
_entity_poly.entity_id
_entity_poly.type
_entity_poly.pdbx_seq_one_letter_code
_entity_poly.pdbx_strand_id
1 'polypeptide(L)'
;MFHVGAKPVLCSRKNLGGFRPLPRLGPHHRRRRRPLAPRLPPRQHPQPSTQHEVTAVLSRQPTTRLPRHAPRGITLLELLIVLTILLMVTAAAIPLMAPALENRQMREGSRMLSTYLSAARARAVQIGRPVGVILQRFNGQPFAFQMAQVEIPPPYAGDTFDSYMNLGITGSNPGNPNGPMTLMYFNQTYNQPTATLAARWYTAVANTGTFNHRLVRIGDEVQFNGQGYTYTIFGPDANGDGLLDDPPDDNSNGVVDDPIALDIAYLYPAGTSISHLAFPWDGPAVQPATYQVSRQPVRTSAQPVQLPEGIVIDLVSSGVGITGAFNSQPYTGSNNPSTPPPPIVNFDPVIVFSPAGRLDYVSVDPNGRLVRPTDTLYLLLGRRELMYDATAKGTGQDIVDQNLSAVTDLQAAGVVLPPPPAHFWVSVTPQTGQVNVTEVAANLQDHTTANVNHQQVINDALAQSRSLARQAQSVGGN
;
A
#
# COMPACT_ATOMS: atom_id res chain seq x y z
N MET A 1 84.52 -2.29 19.43
CA MET A 1 83.35 -3.10 19.82
C MET A 1 82.29 -2.12 20.31
N PHE A 2 81.17 -1.78 19.65
CA PHE A 2 80.54 -2.16 18.39
C PHE A 2 80.06 -0.86 17.69
N HIS A 3 80.12 -0.85 16.37
CA HIS A 3 79.76 0.27 15.50
C HIS A 3 78.26 0.23 15.17
N VAL A 4 77.60 1.39 15.21
CA VAL A 4 76.20 1.61 14.83
C VAL A 4 76.12 1.78 13.31
N GLY A 5 75.41 0.88 12.62
CA GLY A 5 75.21 0.92 11.17
C GLY A 5 73.76 1.24 10.82
N ALA A 6 73.51 2.46 10.33
CA ALA A 6 72.25 2.86 9.73
C ALA A 6 72.21 2.42 8.25
N LYS A 7 71.13 1.77 7.82
CA LYS A 7 70.83 1.47 6.41
C LYS A 7 69.82 2.47 5.86
N PRO A 8 70.04 3.07 4.67
CA PRO A 8 69.08 3.98 4.06
C PRO A 8 68.01 3.26 3.22
N VAL A 9 66.86 3.93 3.20
CA VAL A 9 65.59 3.62 2.53
C VAL A 9 65.73 3.71 1.00
N LEU A 10 65.28 2.67 0.30
CA LEU A 10 65.08 2.68 -1.16
C LEU A 10 63.58 2.88 -1.45
N CYS A 11 63.23 4.09 -1.85
CA CYS A 11 61.88 4.48 -2.25
C CYS A 11 61.67 4.10 -3.73
N SER A 12 60.80 3.13 -3.99
CA SER A 12 60.47 2.65 -5.34
C SER A 12 59.43 3.56 -5.98
N ARG A 13 59.88 4.28 -7.01
CA ARG A 13 59.11 5.22 -7.82
C ARG A 13 58.41 4.44 -8.94
N LYS A 14 57.10 4.25 -8.89
CA LYS A 14 56.29 3.71 -9.99
C LYS A 14 55.31 4.74 -10.53
N ASN A 15 55.65 5.26 -11.71
CA ASN A 15 54.81 5.62 -12.86
C ASN A 15 53.41 6.20 -12.60
N LEU A 16 53.34 7.52 -12.66
CA LEU A 16 52.16 8.28 -13.09
C LEU A 16 52.10 8.25 -14.63
N GLY A 17 51.03 7.67 -15.18
CA GLY A 17 50.73 7.72 -16.59
C GLY A 17 49.25 8.02 -16.82
N GLY A 18 48.97 9.04 -17.63
CA GLY A 18 47.74 9.11 -18.42
C GLY A 18 46.63 10.07 -17.96
N PHE A 19 46.93 11.35 -17.77
CA PHE A 19 45.88 12.39 -17.81
C PHE A 19 45.36 12.52 -19.25
N ARG A 20 44.11 12.08 -19.49
CA ARG A 20 43.35 12.40 -20.71
C ARG A 20 42.68 13.78 -20.53
N PRO A 21 42.79 14.70 -21.50
CA PRO A 21 42.12 15.99 -21.42
C PRO A 21 40.62 15.85 -21.69
N LEU A 22 39.81 16.47 -20.84
CA LEU A 22 38.36 16.63 -21.02
C LEU A 22 38.05 17.53 -22.23
N PRO A 23 36.94 17.29 -22.95
CA PRO A 23 36.55 18.12 -24.08
C PRO A 23 36.04 19.50 -23.62
N ARG A 24 36.54 20.54 -24.30
CA ARG A 24 36.12 21.94 -24.20
C ARG A 24 34.60 22.08 -24.30
N LEU A 25 34.00 22.67 -23.27
CA LEU A 25 32.67 23.29 -23.31
C LEU A 25 32.71 24.48 -24.28
N GLY A 26 31.99 24.36 -25.40
CA GLY A 26 31.74 25.45 -26.34
C GLY A 26 30.67 26.42 -25.80
N PRO A 27 30.75 27.73 -26.12
CA PRO A 27 29.84 28.73 -25.59
C PRO A 27 28.66 28.99 -26.55
N HIS A 28 27.58 29.49 -25.96
CA HIS A 28 26.49 30.24 -26.60
C HIS A 28 25.68 29.56 -27.71
N HIS A 29 24.43 29.18 -27.38
CA HIS A 29 23.34 29.40 -28.31
C HIS A 29 22.04 29.87 -27.64
N ARG A 30 21.77 31.15 -27.87
CA ARG A 30 20.48 31.75 -28.24
C ARG A 30 19.24 31.26 -27.49
N ARG A 31 18.81 32.09 -26.52
CA ARG A 31 17.41 32.28 -26.15
C ARG A 31 16.55 32.45 -27.41
N ARG A 32 15.86 31.39 -27.83
CA ARG A 32 14.73 31.50 -28.77
C ARG A 32 13.57 32.11 -27.98
N ARG A 33 13.24 33.35 -28.32
CA ARG A 33 11.99 34.01 -27.95
C ARG A 33 10.84 33.08 -28.35
N ARG A 34 10.01 32.69 -27.38
CA ARG A 34 8.72 32.04 -27.65
C ARG A 34 7.88 33.02 -28.48
N PRO A 35 7.24 32.58 -29.58
CA PRO A 35 6.22 33.38 -30.25
C PRO A 35 5.04 33.59 -29.28
N LEU A 36 4.60 34.83 -29.16
CA LEU A 36 3.36 35.20 -28.50
C LEU A 36 2.22 34.39 -29.11
N ALA A 37 1.48 33.69 -28.26
CA ALA A 37 0.25 33.01 -28.64
C ALA A 37 -0.78 34.06 -29.15
N PRO A 38 -1.60 33.71 -30.15
CA PRO A 38 -2.67 34.58 -30.62
C PRO A 38 -3.68 34.82 -29.50
N ARG A 39 -4.05 36.09 -29.30
CA ARG A 39 -5.16 36.53 -28.45
C ARG A 39 -6.41 35.69 -28.78
N LEU A 40 -6.88 34.92 -27.82
CA LEU A 40 -8.23 34.35 -27.85
C LEU A 40 -9.25 35.51 -27.88
N PRO A 41 -10.32 35.41 -28.69
CA PRO A 41 -11.41 36.37 -28.65
C PRO A 41 -12.08 36.37 -27.26
N PRO A 42 -12.65 37.51 -26.83
CA PRO A 42 -13.28 37.62 -25.53
C PRO A 42 -14.44 36.62 -25.42
N ARG A 43 -14.37 35.79 -24.38
CA ARG A 43 -15.42 34.85 -23.99
C ARG A 43 -16.66 35.67 -23.66
N GLN A 44 -17.67 35.62 -24.52
CA GLN A 44 -18.96 36.24 -24.28
C GLN A 44 -19.60 35.55 -23.06
N HIS A 45 -19.77 36.32 -21.99
CA HIS A 45 -20.67 35.95 -20.90
C HIS A 45 -22.10 35.87 -21.46
N PRO A 46 -22.86 34.78 -21.21
CA PRO A 46 -24.30 34.84 -21.35
C PRO A 46 -24.84 35.79 -20.28
N GLN A 47 -25.31 36.96 -20.72
CA GLN A 47 -26.15 37.83 -19.90
C GLN A 47 -27.40 37.06 -19.44
N PRO A 48 -27.86 37.25 -18.20
CA PRO A 48 -29.19 36.85 -17.80
C PRO A 48 -30.18 37.84 -18.44
N SER A 49 -30.89 37.39 -19.47
CA SER A 49 -32.00 38.13 -20.07
C SER A 49 -33.10 38.32 -19.03
N THR A 50 -33.08 39.51 -18.45
CA THR A 50 -34.19 40.11 -17.73
C THR A 50 -35.13 40.73 -18.76
N GLN A 51 -36.44 40.58 -18.51
CA GLN A 51 -37.55 41.39 -19.04
C GLN A 51 -38.00 41.12 -20.49
N HIS A 52 -39.13 40.42 -20.60
CA HIS A 52 -40.26 40.95 -21.35
C HIS A 52 -41.54 40.81 -20.54
N GLU A 53 -41.92 41.94 -19.96
CA GLU A 53 -43.24 42.25 -19.46
C GLU A 53 -44.10 42.77 -20.63
N VAL A 54 -45.41 42.71 -20.44
CA VAL A 54 -46.51 43.39 -21.17
C VAL A 54 -46.97 42.73 -22.49
N THR A 55 -48.13 42.08 -22.50
CA THR A 55 -49.43 42.73 -22.80
C THR A 55 -50.53 41.67 -22.93
N ALA A 56 -51.62 41.91 -22.19
CA ALA A 56 -52.84 41.13 -22.19
C ALA A 56 -53.54 41.11 -23.56
N VAL A 57 -53.98 39.93 -24.01
CA VAL A 57 -55.19 39.79 -24.81
C VAL A 57 -56.06 38.73 -24.14
N LEU A 58 -57.10 39.23 -23.49
CA LEU A 58 -58.21 38.49 -22.92
C LEU A 58 -58.94 37.72 -24.03
N SER A 59 -58.61 36.44 -24.20
CA SER A 59 -59.55 35.47 -24.78
C SER A 59 -60.33 34.83 -23.65
N ARG A 60 -61.47 35.45 -23.31
CA ARG A 60 -62.51 34.86 -22.45
C ARG A 60 -63.06 33.62 -23.15
N GLN A 61 -62.53 32.45 -22.82
CA GLN A 61 -63.26 31.21 -23.04
C GLN A 61 -64.32 31.04 -21.93
N PRO A 62 -65.57 30.70 -22.29
CA PRO A 62 -66.63 30.46 -21.32
C PRO A 62 -66.25 29.25 -20.45
N THR A 63 -66.10 29.50 -19.16
CA THR A 63 -65.91 28.46 -18.15
C THR A 63 -67.21 27.66 -18.02
N THR A 64 -67.32 26.59 -18.78
CA THR A 64 -68.22 25.48 -18.46
C THR A 64 -67.79 24.91 -17.12
N ARG A 65 -68.42 25.38 -16.04
CA ARG A 65 -68.32 24.79 -14.70
C ARG A 65 -68.82 23.35 -14.79
N LEU A 66 -67.89 22.42 -14.99
CA LEU A 66 -68.16 21.00 -14.82
C LEU A 66 -68.59 20.76 -13.37
N PRO A 67 -69.62 19.93 -13.14
CA PRO A 67 -70.13 19.65 -11.81
C PRO A 67 -69.00 19.12 -10.92
N ARG A 68 -68.75 19.80 -9.79
CA ARG A 68 -67.89 19.28 -8.72
C ARG A 68 -68.50 17.97 -8.25
N HIS A 69 -67.92 16.85 -8.67
CA HIS A 69 -68.21 15.58 -8.04
C HIS A 69 -67.80 15.68 -6.58
N ALA A 70 -68.80 15.55 -5.70
CA ALA A 70 -68.56 15.40 -4.28
C ALA A 70 -67.59 14.22 -4.09
N PRO A 71 -66.49 14.39 -3.31
CA PRO A 71 -65.57 13.31 -3.06
C PRO A 71 -66.35 12.17 -2.39
N ARG A 72 -66.49 11.04 -3.09
CA ARG A 72 -67.03 9.82 -2.51
C ARG A 72 -66.05 9.37 -1.43
N GLY A 73 -66.55 9.21 -0.20
CA GLY A 73 -65.74 8.68 0.89
C GLY A 73 -65.26 7.27 0.54
N ILE A 74 -63.96 7.04 0.60
CA ILE A 74 -63.36 5.71 0.46
C ILE A 74 -63.87 4.87 1.63
N THR A 75 -64.48 3.73 1.32
CA THR A 75 -64.98 2.84 2.37
C THR A 75 -63.81 2.17 3.08
N LEU A 76 -63.92 1.92 4.40
CA LEU A 76 -62.86 1.25 5.17
C LEU A 76 -62.49 -0.11 4.57
N LEU A 77 -63.46 -0.82 3.98
CA LEU A 77 -63.26 -2.10 3.31
C LEU A 77 -62.41 -1.96 2.04
N GLU A 78 -62.65 -0.93 1.24
CA GLU A 78 -61.89 -0.64 0.02
C GLU A 78 -60.43 -0.35 0.35
N LEU A 79 -60.17 0.42 1.42
CA LEU A 79 -58.82 0.68 1.90
C LEU A 79 -58.13 -0.59 2.42
N LEU A 80 -58.88 -1.48 3.09
CA LEU A 80 -58.35 -2.75 3.57
C LEU A 80 -57.94 -3.68 2.42
N ILE A 81 -58.78 -3.80 1.38
CA ILE A 81 -58.48 -4.63 0.20
C ILE A 81 -57.29 -4.07 -0.58
N VAL A 82 -57.19 -2.74 -0.73
CA VAL A 82 -56.05 -2.11 -1.40
C VAL A 82 -54.76 -2.37 -0.62
N LEU A 83 -54.78 -2.26 0.70
CA LEU A 83 -53.61 -2.54 1.53
C LEU A 83 -53.18 -4.01 1.42
N THR A 84 -54.12 -4.96 1.44
CA THR A 84 -53.77 -6.39 1.33
C THR A 84 -53.18 -6.74 -0.04
N ILE A 85 -53.74 -6.20 -1.14
CA ILE A 85 -53.17 -6.39 -2.48
C ILE A 85 -51.79 -5.74 -2.57
N LEU A 86 -51.60 -4.53 -2.04
CA LEU A 86 -50.32 -3.84 -2.06
C LEU A 86 -49.25 -4.61 -1.27
N LEU A 87 -49.59 -5.16 -0.11
CA LEU A 87 -48.68 -6.01 0.67
C LEU A 87 -48.34 -7.30 -0.08
N MET A 88 -49.32 -7.95 -0.73
CA MET A 88 -49.10 -9.18 -1.50
C MET A 88 -48.17 -8.93 -2.70
N VAL A 89 -48.39 -7.84 -3.44
CA VAL A 89 -47.53 -7.46 -4.58
C VAL A 89 -46.12 -7.10 -4.10
N THR A 90 -46.00 -6.33 -3.02
CA THR A 90 -44.69 -5.91 -2.48
C THR A 90 -43.89 -7.12 -1.97
N ALA A 91 -44.53 -8.07 -1.30
CA ALA A 91 -43.89 -9.31 -0.84
C ALA A 91 -43.35 -10.16 -2.00
N ALA A 92 -44.03 -10.18 -3.15
CA ALA A 92 -43.55 -10.87 -4.35
C ALA A 92 -42.45 -10.09 -5.11
N ALA A 93 -42.48 -8.75 -5.09
CA ALA A 93 -41.57 -7.91 -5.86
C ALA A 93 -40.17 -7.76 -5.23
N ILE A 94 -40.07 -7.65 -3.90
CA ILE A 94 -38.79 -7.38 -3.20
C ILE A 94 -37.70 -8.43 -3.53
N PRO A 95 -37.96 -9.76 -3.43
CA PRO A 95 -36.93 -10.76 -3.71
C PRO A 95 -36.41 -10.72 -5.16
N LEU A 96 -37.24 -10.25 -6.10
CA LEU A 96 -36.87 -10.14 -7.52
C LEU A 96 -35.98 -8.92 -7.81
N MET A 97 -36.08 -7.85 -7.01
CA MET A 97 -35.29 -6.64 -7.22
C MET A 97 -33.92 -6.68 -6.53
N ALA A 98 -33.76 -7.46 -5.45
CA ALA A 98 -32.52 -7.50 -4.68
C ALA A 98 -31.27 -7.86 -5.52
N PRO A 99 -31.26 -8.95 -6.34
CA PRO A 99 -30.08 -9.31 -7.12
C PRO A 99 -29.70 -8.24 -8.17
N ALA A 100 -30.67 -7.53 -8.71
CA ALA A 100 -30.43 -6.46 -9.68
C ALA A 100 -29.75 -5.24 -9.04
N LEU A 101 -30.16 -4.88 -7.82
CA LEU A 101 -29.54 -3.80 -7.05
C LEU A 101 -28.10 -4.15 -6.64
N GLU A 102 -27.87 -5.37 -6.18
CA GLU A 102 -26.53 -5.86 -5.80
C GLU A 102 -25.56 -5.83 -7.00
N ASN A 103 -26.00 -6.34 -8.16
CA ASN A 103 -25.18 -6.31 -9.37
C ASN A 103 -24.85 -4.88 -9.82
N ARG A 104 -25.78 -3.94 -9.62
CA ARG A 104 -25.54 -2.52 -9.89
C ARG A 104 -24.52 -1.93 -8.92
N GLN A 105 -24.66 -2.20 -7.63
CA GLN A 105 -23.72 -1.74 -6.60
C GLN A 105 -22.32 -2.31 -6.84
N MET A 106 -22.21 -3.57 -7.24
CA MET A 106 -20.92 -4.20 -7.55
C MET A 106 -20.20 -3.54 -8.73
N ARG A 107 -20.92 -3.29 -9.82
CA ARG A 107 -20.38 -2.57 -11.00
C ARG A 107 -20.01 -1.14 -10.64
N GLU A 108 -20.73 -0.51 -9.72
CA GLU A 108 -20.38 0.81 -9.22
C GLU A 108 -19.11 0.77 -8.37
N GLY A 109 -19.01 -0.18 -7.44
CA GLY A 109 -17.81 -0.37 -6.61
C GLY A 109 -16.54 -0.62 -7.44
N SER A 110 -16.64 -1.44 -8.49
CA SER A 110 -15.50 -1.70 -9.39
C SER A 110 -15.09 -0.49 -10.22
N ARG A 111 -16.06 0.30 -10.71
CA ARG A 111 -15.78 1.58 -11.37
C ARG A 111 -15.15 2.58 -10.41
N MET A 112 -15.63 2.66 -9.17
CA MET A 112 -15.06 3.55 -8.15
C MET A 112 -13.62 3.19 -7.84
N LEU A 113 -13.31 1.91 -7.58
CA LEU A 113 -11.93 1.44 -7.35
C LEU A 113 -11.05 1.73 -8.57
N SER A 114 -11.50 1.39 -9.78
CA SER A 114 -10.72 1.60 -11.01
C SER A 114 -10.42 3.08 -11.27
N THR A 115 -11.43 3.94 -11.07
CA THR A 115 -11.28 5.40 -11.19
C THR A 115 -10.30 5.93 -10.15
N TYR A 116 -10.36 5.43 -8.91
CA TYR A 116 -9.50 5.90 -7.83
C TYR A 116 -8.04 5.50 -8.03
N LEU A 117 -7.76 4.27 -8.47
CA LEU A 117 -6.43 3.82 -8.84
C LEU A 117 -5.88 4.62 -10.03
N SER A 118 -6.70 4.84 -11.07
CA SER A 118 -6.32 5.64 -12.23
C SER A 118 -6.03 7.10 -11.85
N ALA A 119 -6.77 7.67 -10.91
CA ALA A 119 -6.52 9.01 -10.38
C ALA A 119 -5.21 9.09 -9.59
N ALA A 120 -4.89 8.10 -8.75
CA ALA A 120 -3.61 8.03 -8.05
C ALA A 120 -2.42 7.93 -9.03
N ARG A 121 -2.55 7.10 -10.07
CA ARG A 121 -1.57 7.02 -11.18
C ARG A 121 -1.40 8.36 -11.89
N ALA A 122 -2.49 9.00 -12.30
CA ALA A 122 -2.45 10.30 -12.98
C ALA A 122 -1.77 11.36 -12.10
N ARG A 123 -2.05 11.35 -10.80
CA ARG A 123 -1.43 12.24 -9.81
C ARG A 123 0.07 11.97 -9.66
N ALA A 124 0.51 10.71 -9.67
CA ALA A 124 1.92 10.35 -9.63
C ALA A 124 2.69 10.96 -10.82
N VAL A 125 2.12 10.82 -12.03
CA VAL A 125 2.66 11.40 -13.27
C VAL A 125 2.68 12.92 -13.22
N GLN A 126 1.59 13.55 -12.75
CA GLN A 126 1.46 15.00 -12.70
C GLN A 126 2.46 15.65 -11.74
N ILE A 127 2.62 15.09 -10.54
CA ILE A 127 3.48 15.66 -9.50
C ILE A 127 4.95 15.27 -9.73
N GLY A 128 5.21 14.24 -10.52
CA GLY A 128 6.56 13.70 -10.70
C GLY A 128 7.07 12.98 -9.45
N ARG A 129 6.15 12.50 -8.58
CA ARG A 129 6.45 11.79 -7.33
C ARG A 129 5.62 10.52 -7.22
N PRO A 130 6.09 9.48 -6.51
CA PRO A 130 5.29 8.29 -6.30
C PRO A 130 4.04 8.60 -5.47
N VAL A 131 2.88 8.20 -6.00
CA VAL A 131 1.57 8.35 -5.36
C VAL A 131 0.86 7.02 -5.42
N GLY A 132 0.14 6.68 -4.36
CA GLY A 132 -0.52 5.39 -4.22
C GLY A 132 -1.91 5.47 -3.62
N VAL A 133 -2.46 4.29 -3.37
CA VAL A 133 -3.72 4.06 -2.68
C VAL A 133 -3.46 3.09 -1.54
N ILE A 134 -3.90 3.45 -0.34
CA ILE A 134 -3.95 2.56 0.83
C ILE A 134 -5.36 1.96 0.93
N LEU A 135 -5.44 0.64 1.09
CA LEU A 135 -6.67 -0.13 1.25
C LEU A 135 -6.95 -0.31 2.73
N GLN A 136 -7.91 0.45 3.27
CA GLN A 136 -8.16 0.51 4.71
C GLN A 136 -9.05 -0.62 5.16
N ARG A 137 -8.51 -1.46 6.05
CA ARG A 137 -9.23 -2.57 6.68
C ARG A 137 -10.30 -2.03 7.63
N PHE A 138 -11.44 -2.73 7.73
CA PHE A 138 -12.44 -2.43 8.76
C PHE A 138 -12.11 -3.19 10.02
N ASN A 139 -11.79 -2.52 11.13
CA ASN A 139 -11.54 -3.20 12.42
C ASN A 139 -10.55 -4.39 12.31
N GLY A 140 -9.50 -4.26 11.50
CA GLY A 140 -8.49 -5.31 11.28
C GLY A 140 -8.95 -6.52 10.45
N GLN A 141 -10.16 -6.48 9.89
CA GLN A 141 -10.72 -7.52 9.03
C GLN A 141 -9.89 -7.70 7.76
N PRO A 142 -9.90 -8.90 7.15
CA PRO A 142 -9.15 -9.19 5.94
C PRO A 142 -9.88 -8.71 4.68
N PHE A 143 -10.64 -7.63 4.79
CA PHE A 143 -11.27 -6.93 3.69
C PHE A 143 -11.23 -5.42 3.91
N ALA A 144 -11.21 -4.67 2.82
CA ALA A 144 -11.19 -3.21 2.82
C ALA A 144 -12.47 -2.62 2.20
N PHE A 145 -12.97 -1.54 2.78
CA PHE A 145 -14.19 -0.82 2.35
C PHE A 145 -13.89 0.64 2.00
N GLN A 146 -12.71 1.13 2.39
CA GLN A 146 -12.28 2.50 2.16
C GLN A 146 -10.87 2.53 1.55
N MET A 147 -10.64 3.54 0.72
CA MET A 147 -9.38 3.78 0.05
C MET A 147 -8.94 5.22 0.29
N ALA A 148 -7.68 5.44 0.66
CA ALA A 148 -7.12 6.79 0.75
C ALA A 148 -5.92 6.96 -0.18
N GLN A 149 -5.68 8.16 -0.69
CA GLN A 149 -4.47 8.44 -1.44
C GLN A 149 -3.29 8.59 -0.48
N VAL A 150 -2.17 7.98 -0.84
CA VAL A 150 -0.89 8.12 -0.14
C VAL A 150 0.15 8.70 -1.08
N GLU A 151 1.16 9.37 -0.53
CA GLU A 151 2.33 9.81 -1.26
C GLU A 151 3.59 9.32 -0.56
N ILE A 152 4.64 9.01 -1.32
CA ILE A 152 5.94 8.68 -0.75
C ILE A 152 6.71 9.99 -0.57
N PRO A 153 7.08 10.38 0.67
CA PRO A 153 7.93 11.53 0.90
C PRO A 153 9.29 11.37 0.18
N PRO A 154 9.96 12.47 -0.19
CA PRO A 154 11.32 12.39 -0.71
C PRO A 154 12.23 11.60 0.24
N PRO A 155 13.20 10.82 -0.29
CA PRO A 155 14.15 10.13 0.56
C PRO A 155 14.90 11.11 1.47
N TYR A 156 15.12 10.71 2.71
CA TYR A 156 15.79 11.52 3.72
C TYR A 156 17.27 11.14 3.82
N ALA A 157 18.18 12.10 3.72
CA ALA A 157 19.63 11.86 3.75
C ALA A 157 20.32 12.64 4.90
N GLY A 158 19.55 13.05 5.92
CA GLY A 158 20.00 13.97 6.97
C GLY A 158 19.56 15.41 6.76
N ASP A 159 19.65 16.23 7.81
CA ASP A 159 19.30 17.65 7.76
C ASP A 159 20.44 18.53 7.20
N THR A 160 21.65 17.98 7.10
CA THR A 160 22.85 18.68 6.60
C THR A 160 23.54 17.91 5.48
N PHE A 161 24.27 18.60 4.61
CA PHE A 161 25.00 17.95 3.49
C PHE A 161 26.12 17.01 3.96
N ASP A 162 26.65 17.25 5.16
CA ASP A 162 27.72 16.45 5.76
C ASP A 162 27.16 15.34 6.66
N SER A 163 25.86 15.03 6.57
CA SER A 163 25.25 13.92 7.30
C SER A 163 25.77 12.58 6.77
N TYR A 164 26.40 11.82 7.64
CA TYR A 164 26.80 10.42 7.41
C TYR A 164 26.33 9.56 8.58
N MET A 165 26.40 8.25 8.38
CA MET A 165 26.11 7.27 9.40
C MET A 165 27.27 6.30 9.56
N ASN A 166 27.49 5.88 10.79
CA ASN A 166 28.57 5.01 11.16
C ASN A 166 28.03 3.59 11.39
N LEU A 167 28.38 2.68 10.50
CA LEU A 167 27.94 1.30 10.66
C LEU A 167 28.91 0.53 11.56
N GLY A 168 28.41 0.02 12.67
CA GLY A 168 29.12 -0.92 13.54
C GLY A 168 28.45 -2.29 13.51
N ILE A 169 29.22 -3.34 13.80
CA ILE A 169 28.68 -4.64 14.19
C ILE A 169 28.92 -4.76 15.68
N THR A 170 27.85 -4.72 16.48
CA THR A 170 27.97 -4.97 17.92
C THR A 170 27.85 -6.47 18.16
N GLY A 171 28.76 -7.04 18.94
CA GLY A 171 28.68 -8.45 19.36
C GLY A 171 27.37 -8.78 20.09
N SER A 172 27.07 -10.08 20.18
CA SER A 172 25.81 -10.68 20.65
C SER A 172 25.05 -9.93 21.76
N ASN A 173 23.72 -9.82 21.57
CA ASN A 173 22.79 -9.24 22.53
C ASN A 173 22.85 -10.03 23.85
N PRO A 174 23.09 -9.39 25.02
CA PRO A 174 23.14 -10.07 26.31
C PRO A 174 21.83 -10.79 26.68
N GLY A 175 20.69 -10.42 26.08
CA GLY A 175 19.39 -11.09 26.28
C GLY A 175 19.08 -12.24 25.32
N ASN A 176 19.85 -12.42 24.24
CA ASN A 176 19.66 -13.53 23.29
C ASN A 176 21.02 -14.08 22.84
N PRO A 177 21.58 -15.06 23.57
CA PRO A 177 22.91 -15.62 23.26
C PRO A 177 23.00 -16.33 21.90
N ASN A 178 21.87 -16.56 21.21
CA ASN A 178 21.81 -17.35 19.98
C ASN A 178 21.44 -16.54 18.72
N GLY A 179 21.22 -15.22 18.82
CA GLY A 179 20.87 -14.37 17.67
C GLY A 179 21.90 -13.26 17.43
N PRO A 180 22.59 -13.21 16.29
CA PRO A 180 23.39 -12.04 15.93
C PRO A 180 22.44 -10.91 15.52
N MET A 181 22.38 -9.86 16.33
CA MET A 181 21.76 -8.59 15.95
C MET A 181 22.85 -7.66 15.44
N THR A 182 22.62 -7.01 14.30
CA THR A 182 23.51 -5.95 13.81
C THR A 182 22.95 -4.62 14.26
N LEU A 183 23.49 -4.10 15.36
CA LEU A 183 23.17 -2.76 15.86
C LEU A 183 24.01 -1.72 15.11
N MET A 184 23.35 -0.80 14.43
CA MET A 184 23.96 0.30 13.70
C MET A 184 23.75 1.61 14.46
N TYR A 185 24.77 2.46 14.59
CA TYR A 185 24.66 3.70 15.38
C TYR A 185 24.79 4.93 14.48
N PHE A 186 23.90 5.91 14.64
CA PHE A 186 24.15 7.23 14.08
C PHE A 186 25.23 7.95 14.90
N ASN A 187 26.50 7.74 14.56
CA ASN A 187 27.57 8.57 15.10
C ASN A 187 27.88 9.70 14.11
N GLN A 188 27.52 10.93 14.49
CA GLN A 188 27.99 12.15 13.84
C GLN A 188 29.37 12.47 14.42
N THR A 189 30.42 12.01 13.74
CA THR A 189 31.82 12.07 14.18
C THR A 189 32.28 13.48 14.60
N TYR A 190 33.01 13.52 15.71
CA TYR A 190 34.23 14.31 15.85
C TYR A 190 35.44 13.38 15.68
N ASN A 191 36.40 13.76 14.83
CA ASN A 191 37.62 13.00 14.57
C ASN A 191 38.46 12.86 15.85
N GLN A 192 38.47 11.69 16.48
CA GLN A 192 39.54 11.29 17.40
C GLN A 192 40.15 9.95 16.95
N PRO A 193 41.48 9.85 16.84
CA PRO A 193 42.15 8.61 16.47
C PRO A 193 41.96 7.55 17.55
N THR A 194 41.46 6.39 17.12
CA THR A 194 41.03 5.26 17.95
C THR A 194 42.21 4.64 18.69
N ALA A 195 42.14 4.63 20.02
CA ALA A 195 43.00 3.79 20.86
C ALA A 195 42.50 2.32 20.83
N THR A 196 43.46 1.43 21.02
CA THR A 196 43.48 -0.01 20.78
C THR A 196 42.31 -0.82 21.38
N LEU A 197 41.79 -1.74 20.55
CA LEU A 197 40.73 -2.72 20.78
C LEU A 197 41.03 -3.72 21.92
N ALA A 198 40.31 -3.63 23.04
CA ALA A 198 39.86 -4.79 23.81
C ALA A 198 38.79 -4.36 24.83
N ALA A 199 37.64 -5.01 24.75
CA ALA A 199 36.47 -4.89 25.62
C ALA A 199 35.60 -3.63 25.42
N ARG A 200 34.45 -3.90 24.80
CA ARG A 200 33.11 -3.57 25.31
C ARG A 200 32.82 -2.09 25.62
N TRP A 201 31.93 -1.54 24.78
CA TRP A 201 31.04 -0.40 25.06
C TRP A 201 31.74 0.89 25.53
N TYR A 202 32.56 1.50 24.66
CA TYR A 202 32.96 2.91 24.73
C TYR A 202 33.23 3.38 23.27
N THR A 203 33.05 4.61 22.78
CA THR A 203 32.47 5.90 23.21
C THR A 203 32.82 6.90 22.09
N ALA A 204 31.99 7.92 21.83
CA ALA A 204 32.37 9.33 21.62
C ALA A 204 31.33 10.05 20.75
N VAL A 205 30.59 10.91 21.45
CA VAL A 205 29.69 11.97 20.99
C VAL A 205 30.50 13.17 20.47
N ALA A 206 30.10 13.78 19.36
CA ALA A 206 30.02 15.25 19.24
C ALA A 206 29.16 15.68 18.04
N ASN A 207 27.98 16.21 18.37
CA ASN A 207 27.01 16.86 17.48
C ASN A 207 27.63 17.74 16.39
N THR A 208 27.12 17.63 15.16
CA THR A 208 26.46 18.74 14.41
C THR A 208 25.98 18.27 13.02
N GLY A 209 24.85 17.59 13.00
CA GLY A 209 23.99 17.46 11.83
C GLY A 209 22.68 16.83 12.27
N THR A 210 21.67 17.62 12.67
CA THR A 210 20.44 17.09 13.29
C THR A 210 19.90 15.89 12.49
N PHE A 211 19.88 14.71 13.11
CA PHE A 211 19.10 13.60 12.59
C PHE A 211 17.72 13.78 13.19
N ASN A 212 16.75 14.20 12.39
CA ASN A 212 15.39 14.31 12.89
C ASN A 212 14.73 12.92 12.92
N HIS A 213 14.82 12.24 14.07
CA HIS A 213 14.23 10.92 14.29
C HIS A 213 12.72 10.92 13.99
N ARG A 214 12.02 12.03 14.27
CA ARG A 214 10.58 12.16 14.00
C ARG A 214 10.22 12.18 12.53
N LEU A 215 11.21 12.44 11.68
CA LEU A 215 11.00 12.20 10.28
C LEU A 215 10.91 10.71 10.08
N VAL A 216 11.88 9.89 10.49
CA VAL A 216 11.99 8.45 10.14
C VAL A 216 11.02 7.56 10.91
N ARG A 217 10.43 6.58 10.22
CA ARG A 217 9.48 5.60 10.78
C ARG A 217 10.10 4.22 10.85
N ILE A 218 9.61 3.40 11.77
CA ILE A 218 9.85 1.96 11.70
C ILE A 218 9.30 1.41 10.39
N GLY A 219 10.09 0.55 9.77
CA GLY A 219 9.84 -0.06 8.48
C GLY A 219 10.24 0.82 7.28
N ASP A 220 10.78 2.02 7.51
CA ASP A 220 11.52 2.74 6.47
C ASP A 220 12.74 1.91 6.03
N GLU A 221 13.19 2.11 4.78
CA GLU A 221 14.37 1.42 4.25
C GLU A 221 15.55 2.38 4.14
N VAL A 222 16.73 1.97 4.56
CA VAL A 222 17.97 2.75 4.43
C VAL A 222 18.95 2.09 3.46
N GLN A 223 19.59 2.90 2.62
CA GLN A 223 20.66 2.50 1.70
C GLN A 223 21.94 3.27 2.00
N PHE A 224 23.10 2.61 1.88
CA PHE A 224 24.42 3.21 2.12
C PHE A 224 25.17 3.50 0.84
N ASN A 225 25.87 4.64 0.80
CA ASN A 225 26.72 5.09 -0.32
C ASN A 225 25.99 5.10 -1.68
N GLY A 226 24.66 5.20 -1.67
CA GLY A 226 23.80 5.18 -2.86
C GLY A 226 23.91 3.89 -3.69
N GLN A 227 24.42 2.79 -3.11
CA GLN A 227 24.67 1.54 -3.81
C GLN A 227 24.36 0.33 -2.91
N GLY A 228 24.20 -0.84 -3.52
CA GLY A 228 24.04 -2.11 -2.80
C GLY A 228 22.66 -2.29 -2.19
N TYR A 229 22.63 -3.04 -1.10
CA TYR A 229 21.41 -3.49 -0.43
C TYR A 229 20.69 -2.38 0.33
N THR A 230 19.38 -2.52 0.48
CA THR A 230 18.57 -1.74 1.41
C THR A 230 18.38 -2.52 2.71
N TYR A 231 18.24 -1.80 3.82
CA TYR A 231 18.04 -2.35 5.14
C TYR A 231 16.76 -1.77 5.74
N THR A 232 15.94 -2.59 6.38
CA THR A 232 14.71 -2.11 7.02
C THR A 232 15.01 -1.67 8.45
N ILE A 233 14.47 -0.53 8.86
CA ILE A 233 14.61 0.04 10.19
C ILE A 233 13.58 -0.59 11.14
N PHE A 234 14.00 -1.20 12.25
CA PHE A 234 13.10 -1.87 13.21
C PHE A 234 12.93 -1.15 14.55
N GLY A 235 13.71 -0.11 14.83
CA GLY A 235 13.63 0.63 16.09
C GLY A 235 14.87 1.47 16.36
N PRO A 236 14.92 2.13 17.52
CA PRO A 236 14.02 1.98 18.67
C PRO A 236 12.63 2.61 18.47
N ASP A 237 11.58 2.00 19.03
CA ASP A 237 10.21 2.52 19.20
C ASP A 237 9.65 1.93 20.50
N ALA A 238 10.00 2.56 21.61
CA ALA A 238 9.61 2.13 22.94
C ALA A 238 8.12 2.38 23.21
N ASN A 239 7.51 3.35 22.53
CA ASN A 239 6.13 3.76 22.76
C ASN A 239 5.12 3.06 21.80
N GLY A 240 5.60 2.44 20.73
CA GLY A 240 4.81 1.70 19.73
C GLY A 240 4.05 2.57 18.73
N ASP A 241 4.42 3.85 18.55
CA ASP A 241 3.77 4.79 17.63
C ASP A 241 4.27 4.68 16.18
N GLY A 242 5.27 3.81 15.94
CA GLY A 242 5.87 3.56 14.64
C GLY A 242 6.85 4.64 14.19
N LEU A 243 7.18 5.62 15.02
CA LEU A 243 8.29 6.55 14.82
C LEU A 243 9.53 6.02 15.53
N LEU A 244 10.70 6.49 15.09
CA LEU A 244 11.90 6.29 15.90
C LEU A 244 11.82 7.12 17.16
N ASP A 245 11.95 6.48 18.31
CA ASP A 245 12.12 7.18 19.59
C ASP A 245 13.58 7.63 19.74
N ASP A 246 13.78 8.81 20.34
CA ASP A 246 15.10 9.14 20.86
C ASP A 246 15.41 8.16 22.01
N PRO A 247 16.62 7.59 22.09
CA PRO A 247 17.03 6.85 23.27
C PRO A 247 16.84 7.76 24.51
N PRO A 248 16.39 7.21 25.66
CA PRO A 248 16.46 7.94 26.91
C PRO A 248 17.89 8.46 27.08
N ASP A 249 18.05 9.70 27.55
CA ASP A 249 19.36 10.23 27.99
C ASP A 249 19.93 9.29 29.06
N ASP A 250 20.73 8.32 28.61
CA ASP A 250 21.11 7.15 29.39
C ASP A 250 22.23 7.47 30.38
N ASN A 251 22.92 8.57 30.10
CA ASN A 251 24.01 9.11 30.87
C ASN A 251 23.53 10.27 31.80
N SER A 252 22.26 10.66 31.69
CA SER A 252 21.58 11.68 32.50
C SER A 252 22.30 13.04 32.50
N ASN A 253 22.98 13.38 31.41
CA ASN A 253 23.71 14.66 31.29
C ASN A 253 22.79 15.84 30.94
N GLY A 254 21.49 15.59 30.72
CA GLY A 254 20.49 16.59 30.36
C GLY A 254 20.49 16.94 28.87
N VAL A 255 21.18 16.17 28.05
CA VAL A 255 21.29 16.32 26.59
C VAL A 255 20.94 14.98 25.97
N VAL A 256 20.04 14.97 25.00
CA VAL A 256 19.84 13.80 24.15
C VAL A 256 21.01 13.75 23.17
N ASP A 257 22.12 13.17 23.59
CA ASP A 257 23.34 13.03 22.79
C ASP A 257 23.71 11.57 22.46
N ASP A 258 22.88 10.63 22.90
CA ASP A 258 23.11 9.22 22.66
C ASP A 258 22.80 8.87 21.19
N PRO A 259 23.69 8.10 20.52
CA PRO A 259 23.50 7.74 19.12
C PRO A 259 22.28 6.83 18.99
N ILE A 260 21.33 7.23 18.14
CA ILE A 260 20.20 6.36 17.78
C ILE A 260 20.77 5.07 17.19
N ALA A 261 20.51 3.96 17.89
CA ALA A 261 20.92 2.63 17.48
C ALA A 261 19.81 2.03 16.63
N LEU A 262 19.95 2.07 15.30
CA LEU A 262 19.05 1.38 14.43
C LEU A 262 19.27 -0.12 14.52
N ASP A 263 18.23 -0.84 14.89
CA ASP A 263 18.15 -2.26 14.58
C ASP A 263 17.81 -2.40 13.10
N ILE A 264 18.75 -2.92 12.33
CA ILE A 264 18.58 -3.17 10.91
C ILE A 264 18.70 -4.66 10.63
N ALA A 265 17.66 -5.21 10.01
CA ALA A 265 17.73 -6.57 9.48
C ALA A 265 17.85 -6.52 7.96
N TYR A 266 18.84 -7.24 7.44
CA TYR A 266 18.75 -7.74 6.08
C TYR A 266 17.80 -8.94 6.08
N LEU A 267 16.73 -8.88 5.28
CA LEU A 267 15.79 -9.98 5.12
C LEU A 267 16.48 -11.15 4.40
N TYR A 268 17.23 -11.95 5.14
CA TYR A 268 17.67 -13.25 4.67
C TYR A 268 16.49 -14.25 4.69
N PRO A 269 16.45 -15.19 3.72
CA PRO A 269 15.69 -16.42 3.93
C PRO A 269 16.19 -17.09 5.21
N ALA A 270 15.26 -17.53 6.07
CA ALA A 270 15.57 -18.18 7.33
C ALA A 270 16.59 -19.32 7.12
N GLY A 271 17.68 -19.32 7.90
CA GLY A 271 18.68 -20.40 7.91
C GLY A 271 20.03 -20.09 7.24
N THR A 272 20.27 -18.86 6.77
CA THR A 272 21.61 -18.46 6.29
C THR A 272 22.44 -17.83 7.41
N SER A 273 23.69 -18.27 7.56
CA SER A 273 24.62 -17.75 8.56
C SER A 273 25.04 -16.31 8.21
N ILE A 274 24.97 -15.41 9.20
CA ILE A 274 25.15 -13.95 9.10
C ILE A 274 26.62 -13.55 8.87
N SER A 275 27.50 -14.51 8.57
CA SER A 275 28.94 -14.32 8.37
C SER A 275 29.31 -13.54 7.11
N HIS A 276 28.34 -13.21 6.26
CA HIS A 276 28.50 -12.31 5.12
C HIS A 276 27.29 -11.38 4.99
N LEU A 277 27.04 -10.55 5.99
CA LEU A 277 26.38 -9.28 5.70
C LEU A 277 27.26 -8.58 4.68
N ALA A 278 26.78 -8.56 3.43
CA ALA A 278 27.48 -7.98 2.31
C ALA A 278 27.40 -6.46 2.45
N PHE A 279 28.17 -5.92 3.40
CA PHE A 279 28.43 -4.51 3.44
C PHE A 279 29.22 -4.13 2.18
N PRO A 280 28.99 -2.94 1.63
CA PRO A 280 29.70 -2.51 0.42
C PRO A 280 31.21 -2.32 0.63
N TRP A 281 31.76 -2.59 1.83
CA TRP A 281 33.18 -2.51 2.12
C TRP A 281 33.70 -3.76 2.85
N ASP A 282 34.92 -4.16 2.50
CA ASP A 282 35.68 -5.19 3.22
C ASP A 282 36.49 -4.52 4.34
N GLY A 283 36.06 -4.63 5.60
CA GLY A 283 36.89 -4.13 6.71
C GLY A 283 36.24 -4.16 8.10
N PRO A 284 37.02 -4.43 9.18
CA PRO A 284 36.55 -4.51 10.57
C PRO A 284 36.35 -3.15 11.26
N ALA A 285 36.17 -2.05 10.51
CA ALA A 285 36.10 -0.70 11.08
C ALA A 285 34.79 0.01 10.72
N VAL A 286 34.22 0.67 11.73
CA VAL A 286 33.17 1.68 11.60
C VAL A 286 33.66 2.75 10.63
N GLN A 287 33.12 2.78 9.41
CA GLN A 287 33.40 3.83 8.44
C GLN A 287 32.17 4.73 8.28
N PRO A 288 32.36 6.06 8.23
CA PRO A 288 31.28 6.98 7.92
C PRO A 288 30.84 6.73 6.48
N ALA A 289 29.56 6.39 6.31
CA ALA A 289 28.93 6.18 5.03
C ALA A 289 27.84 7.24 4.81
N THR A 290 27.75 7.74 3.58
CA THR A 290 26.55 8.50 3.19
C THR A 290 25.36 7.57 3.21
N TYR A 291 24.18 8.08 3.54
CA TYR A 291 22.98 7.25 3.65
C TYR A 291 21.78 7.93 3.01
N GLN A 292 20.80 7.11 2.63
CA GLN A 292 19.52 7.56 2.11
C GLN A 292 18.42 6.69 2.67
N VAL A 293 17.47 7.29 3.38
CA VAL A 293 16.29 6.63 3.93
C VAL A 293 15.13 6.80 2.96
N SER A 294 14.73 5.72 2.30
CA SER A 294 13.49 5.60 1.56
C SER A 294 12.31 5.52 2.52
N ARG A 295 11.42 6.51 2.42
CA ARG A 295 10.32 6.73 3.35
C ARG A 295 9.10 5.87 2.99
N GLN A 296 8.38 5.40 3.99
CA GLN A 296 7.08 4.75 3.81
C GLN A 296 6.03 5.72 3.27
N PRO A 297 5.02 5.22 2.54
CA PRO A 297 3.89 6.02 2.07
C PRO A 297 3.11 6.65 3.23
N VAL A 298 2.79 7.94 3.11
CA VAL A 298 2.00 8.69 4.09
C VAL A 298 0.67 9.09 3.46
N ARG A 299 -0.42 9.01 4.24
CA ARG A 299 -1.74 9.47 3.79
C ARG A 299 -1.69 10.95 3.43
N THR A 300 -2.20 11.27 2.25
CA THR A 300 -2.38 12.66 1.82
C THR A 300 -3.61 13.26 2.51
N SER A 301 -3.77 14.58 2.42
CA SER A 301 -4.99 15.27 2.86
C SER A 301 -6.20 15.04 1.95
N ALA A 302 -6.07 14.24 0.88
CA ALA A 302 -7.18 13.93 -0.01
C ALA A 302 -8.25 13.12 0.74
N GLN A 303 -9.52 13.45 0.49
CA GLN A 303 -10.64 12.76 1.12
C GLN A 303 -10.62 11.26 0.73
N PRO A 304 -10.69 10.34 1.71
CA PRO A 304 -10.84 8.92 1.43
C PRO A 304 -12.14 8.62 0.67
N VAL A 305 -12.12 7.61 -0.19
CA VAL A 305 -13.29 7.13 -0.92
C VAL A 305 -13.77 5.84 -0.28
N GLN A 306 -15.05 5.80 0.08
CA GLN A 306 -15.73 4.60 0.58
C GLN A 306 -16.44 3.89 -0.57
N LEU A 307 -16.35 2.56 -0.61
CA LEU A 307 -17.11 1.75 -1.56
C LEU A 307 -18.61 1.75 -1.23
N PRO A 308 -19.49 1.42 -2.20
CA PRO A 308 -20.92 1.24 -1.93
C PRO A 308 -21.15 0.26 -0.78
N GLU A 309 -22.24 0.48 -0.03
CA GLU A 309 -22.61 -0.40 1.08
C GLU A 309 -22.71 -1.86 0.62
N GLY A 310 -22.21 -2.78 1.45
CA GLY A 310 -22.18 -4.21 1.14
C GLY A 310 -21.07 -4.63 0.18
N ILE A 311 -20.31 -3.70 -0.43
CA ILE A 311 -19.19 -4.03 -1.33
C ILE A 311 -17.86 -3.86 -0.62
N VAL A 312 -16.99 -4.87 -0.74
CA VAL A 312 -15.65 -4.87 -0.14
C VAL A 312 -14.60 -5.39 -1.12
N ILE A 313 -13.35 -5.04 -0.84
CA ILE A 313 -12.16 -5.63 -1.46
C ILE A 313 -11.70 -6.76 -0.55
N ASP A 314 -11.73 -7.99 -1.04
CA ASP A 314 -11.24 -9.16 -0.30
C ASP A 314 -9.72 -9.19 -0.35
N LEU A 315 -9.06 -8.95 0.78
CA LEU A 315 -7.60 -8.91 0.83
C LEU A 315 -7.00 -10.33 0.89
N VAL A 316 -7.76 -11.35 1.29
CA VAL A 316 -7.29 -12.75 1.30
C VAL A 316 -7.07 -13.24 -0.12
N SER A 317 -8.03 -12.97 -1.00
CA SER A 317 -8.00 -13.42 -2.39
C SER A 317 -7.36 -12.41 -3.35
N SER A 318 -6.98 -11.22 -2.87
CA SER A 318 -6.25 -10.21 -3.65
C SER A 318 -4.74 -10.42 -3.53
N GLY A 319 -3.94 -9.97 -4.50
CA GLY A 319 -2.49 -10.06 -4.43
C GLY A 319 -1.80 -9.96 -5.79
N VAL A 320 -0.48 -10.19 -5.81
CA VAL A 320 0.36 -10.05 -7.01
C VAL A 320 0.57 -11.39 -7.70
N GLY A 321 0.36 -11.43 -9.01
CA GLY A 321 0.52 -12.62 -9.83
C GLY A 321 -0.63 -13.61 -9.68
N ILE A 322 -0.45 -14.80 -10.25
CA ILE A 322 -1.51 -15.83 -10.30
C ILE A 322 -1.72 -16.45 -8.91
N THR A 323 -0.66 -16.70 -8.16
CA THR A 323 -0.69 -17.40 -6.87
C THR A 323 -0.44 -16.49 -5.66
N GLY A 324 -0.02 -15.24 -5.86
CA GLY A 324 0.28 -14.36 -4.74
C GLY A 324 -0.97 -13.84 -4.06
N ALA A 325 -0.95 -13.76 -2.74
CA ALA A 325 -1.98 -13.15 -1.92
C ALA A 325 -1.38 -11.96 -1.15
N PHE A 326 -2.19 -10.97 -0.79
CA PHE A 326 -1.82 -10.10 0.32
C PHE A 326 -1.78 -10.95 1.58
N ASN A 327 -0.81 -10.69 2.45
CA ASN A 327 -0.85 -11.34 3.75
C ASN A 327 -2.02 -10.77 4.56
N SER A 328 -3.09 -11.57 4.61
CA SER A 328 -4.37 -11.23 5.19
C SER A 328 -4.55 -11.85 6.57
N GLN A 329 -3.47 -12.34 7.20
CA GLN A 329 -3.52 -12.93 8.54
C GLN A 329 -4.38 -12.02 9.42
N PRO A 330 -5.59 -12.48 9.80
CA PRO A 330 -6.44 -11.69 10.65
C PRO A 330 -5.71 -11.50 11.97
N TYR A 331 -5.97 -10.38 12.65
CA TYR A 331 -5.46 -10.18 13.99
C TYR A 331 -6.03 -11.29 14.89
N THR A 332 -5.28 -12.37 15.05
CA THR A 332 -5.49 -13.30 16.14
C THR A 332 -4.87 -12.62 17.33
N GLY A 333 -5.67 -11.85 18.07
CA GLY A 333 -5.24 -11.40 19.39
C GLY A 333 -4.65 -12.61 20.10
N SER A 334 -3.41 -12.49 20.58
CA SER A 334 -2.77 -13.59 21.29
C SER A 334 -3.73 -14.06 22.40
N ASN A 335 -4.12 -15.33 22.38
CA ASN A 335 -4.95 -15.92 23.43
C ASN A 335 -4.18 -16.04 24.75
N ASN A 336 -2.92 -15.61 24.81
CA ASN A 336 -2.09 -15.67 25.99
C ASN A 336 -2.19 -14.35 26.78
N PRO A 337 -2.95 -14.30 27.90
CA PRO A 337 -3.14 -13.10 28.71
C PRO A 337 -1.85 -12.59 29.39
N SER A 338 -0.75 -13.33 29.31
CA SER A 338 0.53 -12.99 29.96
C SER A 338 1.59 -12.36 29.06
N THR A 339 1.38 -12.36 27.74
CA THR A 339 2.25 -11.67 26.79
C THR A 339 1.46 -10.54 26.16
N PRO A 340 1.86 -9.26 26.36
CA PRO A 340 1.36 -8.19 25.51
C PRO A 340 1.53 -8.67 24.06
N PRO A 341 0.46 -8.70 23.24
CA PRO A 341 0.63 -9.05 21.85
C PRO A 341 1.71 -8.11 21.30
N PRO A 342 2.73 -8.61 20.59
CA PRO A 342 3.62 -7.71 19.88
C PRO A 342 2.72 -6.79 19.05
N PRO A 343 3.04 -5.49 18.94
CA PRO A 343 2.33 -4.58 18.06
C PRO A 343 2.56 -5.08 16.63
N ILE A 344 1.79 -6.07 16.20
CA ILE A 344 1.71 -6.47 14.81
C ILE A 344 0.88 -5.36 14.19
N VAL A 345 1.58 -4.35 13.72
CA VAL A 345 1.04 -3.24 12.95
C VAL A 345 0.29 -3.88 11.78
N ASN A 346 -1.03 -3.95 11.89
CA ASN A 346 -1.84 -4.56 10.85
C ASN A 346 -1.81 -3.58 9.66
N PHE A 347 -0.87 -3.80 8.75
CA PHE A 347 -0.63 -2.85 7.69
C PHE A 347 -1.77 -2.92 6.66
N ASP A 348 -2.43 -1.78 6.46
CA ASP A 348 -3.36 -1.59 5.36
C ASP A 348 -2.59 -1.70 4.04
N PRO A 349 -2.92 -2.64 3.12
CA PRO A 349 -2.15 -2.82 1.91
C PRO A 349 -2.04 -1.53 1.08
N VAL A 350 -0.83 -1.19 0.66
CA VAL A 350 -0.55 -0.01 -0.16
C VAL A 350 -0.16 -0.41 -1.58
N ILE A 351 -0.70 0.33 -2.55
CA ILE A 351 -0.44 0.20 -3.98
C ILE A 351 0.14 1.53 -4.45
N VAL A 352 1.37 1.58 -4.93
CA VAL A 352 2.06 2.82 -5.30
C VAL A 352 2.38 2.84 -6.80
N PHE A 353 2.05 3.94 -7.45
CA PHE A 353 2.42 4.23 -8.82
C PHE A 353 3.65 5.14 -8.88
N SER A 354 4.53 4.88 -9.84
CA SER A 354 5.71 5.70 -10.06
C SER A 354 5.37 6.98 -10.84
N PRO A 355 6.28 7.98 -10.87
CA PRO A 355 6.15 9.14 -11.74
C PRO A 355 6.03 8.81 -13.24
N ALA A 356 6.46 7.62 -13.67
CA ALA A 356 6.29 7.14 -15.04
C ALA A 356 4.91 6.50 -15.30
N GLY A 357 4.03 6.46 -14.29
CA GLY A 357 2.70 5.87 -14.36
C GLY A 357 2.68 4.34 -14.28
N ARG A 358 3.81 3.68 -14.07
CA ARG A 358 3.88 2.22 -13.83
C ARG A 358 3.52 1.90 -12.38
N LEU A 359 3.18 0.65 -12.09
CA LEU A 359 3.06 0.18 -10.71
C LEU A 359 4.47 0.02 -10.13
N ASP A 360 4.82 0.83 -9.12
CA ASP A 360 6.17 0.83 -8.57
C ASP A 360 6.29 -0.11 -7.38
N TYR A 361 5.38 -0.01 -6.40
CA TYR A 361 5.43 -0.81 -5.19
C TYR A 361 4.05 -1.33 -4.78
N VAL A 362 4.04 -2.51 -4.19
CA VAL A 362 2.86 -3.10 -3.55
C VAL A 362 3.29 -3.68 -2.20
N SER A 363 2.46 -3.48 -1.18
CA SER A 363 2.65 -4.14 0.12
C SER A 363 2.39 -5.63 -0.01
N VAL A 364 3.35 -6.48 0.38
CA VAL A 364 3.23 -7.94 0.23
C VAL A 364 3.20 -8.72 1.55
N ASP A 365 3.63 -8.12 2.66
CA ASP A 365 3.70 -8.80 3.95
C ASP A 365 3.02 -7.98 5.08
N PRO A 366 2.79 -8.59 6.26
CA PRO A 366 2.10 -7.93 7.38
C PRO A 366 2.86 -6.73 7.92
N ASN A 367 4.17 -6.68 7.70
CA ASN A 367 5.03 -5.60 8.16
C ASN A 367 4.96 -4.38 7.23
N GLY A 368 4.13 -4.44 6.18
CA GLY A 368 3.96 -3.35 5.23
C GLY A 368 5.11 -3.21 4.25
N ARG A 369 5.95 -4.25 4.09
CA ARG A 369 7.10 -4.18 3.18
C ARG A 369 6.61 -3.97 1.76
N LEU A 370 7.18 -2.95 1.13
CA LEU A 370 6.93 -2.58 -0.24
C LEU A 370 7.85 -3.35 -1.18
N VAL A 371 7.27 -4.15 -2.06
CA VAL A 371 8.02 -4.87 -3.10
C VAL A 371 7.60 -4.38 -4.47
N ARG A 372 8.58 -4.29 -5.39
CA ARG A 372 8.31 -4.00 -6.79
C ARG A 372 7.65 -5.22 -7.43
N PRO A 373 6.37 -5.14 -7.85
CA PRO A 373 5.67 -6.30 -8.38
C PRO A 373 6.24 -6.69 -9.74
N THR A 374 6.55 -7.97 -9.91
CA THR A 374 7.01 -8.54 -11.19
C THR A 374 5.84 -8.97 -12.08
N ASP A 375 4.63 -9.02 -11.52
CA ASP A 375 3.42 -9.48 -12.19
C ASP A 375 2.22 -8.56 -11.90
N THR A 376 1.10 -8.83 -12.57
CA THR A 376 -0.19 -8.12 -12.44
C THR A 376 -0.72 -8.24 -11.04
N LEU A 377 -1.11 -7.10 -10.46
CA LEU A 377 -1.85 -7.05 -9.21
C LEU A 377 -3.33 -7.35 -9.50
N TYR A 378 -3.95 -8.25 -8.72
CA TYR A 378 -5.37 -8.57 -8.79
C TYR A 378 -6.03 -8.21 -7.47
N LEU A 379 -7.12 -7.45 -7.55
CA LEU A 379 -7.98 -7.07 -6.44
C LEU A 379 -9.36 -7.70 -6.63
N LEU A 380 -9.79 -8.55 -5.70
CA LEU A 380 -11.11 -9.17 -5.74
C LEU A 380 -12.13 -8.24 -5.09
N LEU A 381 -13.15 -7.85 -5.85
CA LEU A 381 -14.32 -7.16 -5.33
C LEU A 381 -15.49 -8.13 -5.19
N GLY A 382 -16.18 -8.03 -4.07
CA GLY A 382 -17.37 -8.83 -3.82
C GLY A 382 -18.22 -8.30 -2.67
N ARG A 383 -19.26 -9.08 -2.37
CA ARG A 383 -20.23 -8.78 -1.33
C ARG A 383 -19.62 -9.08 0.04
N ARG A 384 -19.80 -8.19 1.00
CA ARG A 384 -19.24 -8.31 2.36
C ARG A 384 -19.64 -9.61 3.04
N GLU A 385 -20.90 -9.98 2.94
CA GLU A 385 -21.51 -11.17 3.53
C GLU A 385 -21.03 -12.49 2.90
N LEU A 386 -20.40 -12.40 1.72
CA LEU A 386 -19.75 -13.55 1.08
C LEU A 386 -18.24 -13.58 1.36
N MET A 387 -17.69 -12.57 2.04
CA MET A 387 -16.28 -12.51 2.41
C MET A 387 -16.04 -13.03 3.82
N TYR A 388 -14.81 -13.50 4.03
CA TYR A 388 -14.37 -14.05 5.31
C TYR A 388 -14.38 -12.96 6.40
N ASP A 389 -15.18 -13.16 7.45
CA ASP A 389 -15.20 -12.34 8.67
C ASP A 389 -14.37 -13.03 9.76
N ALA A 390 -13.21 -12.45 10.06
CA ALA A 390 -12.29 -13.00 11.06
C ALA A 390 -12.77 -12.78 12.50
N THR A 391 -13.60 -11.77 12.76
CA THR A 391 -14.12 -11.46 14.10
C THR A 391 -15.24 -12.41 14.49
N ALA A 392 -15.94 -13.00 13.50
CA ALA A 392 -17.07 -13.88 13.76
C ALA A 392 -16.71 -15.17 14.51
N LYS A 393 -15.43 -15.62 14.57
CA LYS A 393 -15.09 -16.91 15.19
C LYS A 393 -13.75 -16.95 15.90
N GLY A 394 -13.78 -16.80 17.24
CA GLY A 394 -12.69 -17.16 18.16
C GLY A 394 -12.49 -18.67 18.36
N THR A 395 -12.92 -19.50 17.41
CA THR A 395 -12.85 -20.97 17.48
C THR A 395 -12.40 -21.45 16.12
N GLY A 396 -11.19 -22.00 16.02
CA GLY A 396 -10.50 -22.40 14.78
C GLY A 396 -11.18 -23.51 13.97
N GLN A 397 -12.42 -23.30 13.54
CA GLN A 397 -13.11 -24.06 12.51
C GLN A 397 -13.18 -23.22 11.25
N ASP A 398 -12.48 -23.71 10.21
CA ASP A 398 -12.40 -23.11 8.89
C ASP A 398 -13.80 -22.85 8.31
N ILE A 399 -14.10 -21.59 8.01
CA ILE A 399 -15.39 -21.17 7.42
C ILE A 399 -15.54 -21.67 5.99
N VAL A 400 -14.44 -22.05 5.33
CA VAL A 400 -14.52 -22.61 3.98
C VAL A 400 -15.18 -24.00 3.98
N ASP A 401 -15.10 -24.73 5.11
CA ASP A 401 -15.91 -25.93 5.30
C ASP A 401 -17.40 -25.61 5.36
N GLN A 402 -17.84 -24.45 5.87
CA GLN A 402 -19.27 -24.16 6.03
C GLN A 402 -19.94 -23.59 4.78
N ASN A 403 -19.27 -22.69 4.05
CA ASN A 403 -19.82 -22.15 2.80
C ASN A 403 -19.70 -23.16 1.65
N LEU A 404 -18.63 -23.98 1.61
CA LEU A 404 -18.54 -25.03 0.61
C LEU A 404 -19.41 -26.24 1.00
N SER A 405 -19.47 -26.71 2.25
CA SER A 405 -20.41 -27.80 2.61
C SER A 405 -21.86 -27.42 2.36
N ALA A 406 -22.27 -26.18 2.62
CA ALA A 406 -23.61 -25.71 2.26
C ALA A 406 -23.84 -25.78 0.73
N VAL A 407 -22.85 -25.45 -0.10
CA VAL A 407 -22.93 -25.57 -1.56
C VAL A 407 -22.92 -27.04 -2.00
N THR A 408 -22.07 -27.90 -1.41
CA THR A 408 -22.00 -29.32 -1.70
C THR A 408 -23.29 -30.04 -1.30
N ASP A 409 -23.88 -29.69 -0.16
CA ASP A 409 -25.15 -30.24 0.33
C ASP A 409 -26.34 -29.76 -0.52
N LEU A 410 -26.33 -28.50 -0.98
CA LEU A 410 -27.35 -27.95 -1.87
C LEU A 410 -27.24 -28.49 -3.31
N GLN A 411 -26.03 -28.71 -3.82
CA GLN A 411 -25.79 -29.35 -5.11
C GLN A 411 -26.13 -30.85 -5.07
N ALA A 412 -25.82 -31.55 -3.98
CA ALA A 412 -26.25 -32.93 -3.75
C ALA A 412 -27.78 -33.06 -3.66
N ALA A 413 -28.48 -32.01 -3.23
CA ALA A 413 -29.93 -31.93 -3.22
C ALA A 413 -30.57 -31.57 -4.59
N GLY A 414 -29.77 -31.41 -5.66
CA GLY A 414 -30.27 -31.06 -7.00
C GLY A 414 -30.85 -29.64 -7.10
N VAL A 415 -30.54 -28.77 -6.13
CA VAL A 415 -30.96 -27.37 -6.16
C VAL A 415 -30.08 -26.63 -7.16
N VAL A 416 -30.66 -26.24 -8.30
CA VAL A 416 -30.01 -25.30 -9.23
C VAL A 416 -29.97 -23.95 -8.54
N LEU A 417 -28.86 -23.67 -7.87
CA LEU A 417 -28.63 -22.35 -7.30
C LEU A 417 -28.58 -21.33 -8.44
N PRO A 418 -29.21 -20.16 -8.28
CA PRO A 418 -28.97 -19.05 -9.20
C PRO A 418 -27.46 -18.81 -9.28
N PRO A 419 -26.92 -18.41 -10.46
CA PRO A 419 -25.50 -18.13 -10.59
C PRO A 419 -25.08 -17.15 -9.48
N PRO A 420 -23.97 -17.42 -8.77
CA PRO A 420 -23.55 -16.55 -7.69
C PRO A 420 -23.40 -15.11 -8.21
N PRO A 421 -23.70 -14.10 -7.38
CA PRO A 421 -23.55 -12.70 -7.77
C PRO A 421 -22.15 -12.46 -8.33
N ALA A 422 -22.08 -11.68 -9.40
CA ALA A 422 -20.85 -11.47 -10.15
C ALA A 422 -19.79 -10.80 -9.26
N HIS A 423 -18.70 -11.51 -8.96
CA HIS A 423 -17.50 -10.90 -8.40
C HIS A 423 -16.69 -10.25 -9.52
N PHE A 424 -15.86 -9.27 -9.19
CA PHE A 424 -15.00 -8.59 -10.17
C PHE A 424 -13.55 -8.64 -9.76
N TRP A 425 -12.69 -8.94 -10.73
CA TRP A 425 -11.27 -8.64 -10.65
C TRP A 425 -11.03 -7.21 -11.11
N VAL A 426 -10.40 -6.41 -10.26
CA VAL A 426 -9.74 -5.17 -10.67
C VAL A 426 -8.25 -5.44 -10.73
N SER A 427 -7.67 -5.31 -11.93
CA SER A 427 -6.32 -5.77 -12.23
C SER A 427 -5.44 -4.62 -12.68
N VAL A 428 -4.20 -4.57 -12.19
CA VAL A 428 -3.24 -3.50 -12.48
C VAL A 428 -1.96 -4.08 -13.07
N THR A 429 -1.67 -3.74 -14.32
CA THR A 429 -0.46 -4.22 -15.03
C THR A 429 0.78 -3.50 -14.51
N PRO A 430 1.88 -4.21 -14.16
CA PRO A 430 3.00 -3.59 -13.48
C PRO A 430 3.74 -2.55 -14.34
N GLN A 431 3.90 -2.84 -15.64
CA GLN A 431 4.69 -2.00 -16.55
C GLN A 431 4.00 -0.69 -16.93
N THR A 432 2.68 -0.73 -17.13
CA THR A 432 1.92 0.42 -17.62
C THR A 432 1.13 1.12 -16.52
N GLY A 433 0.88 0.44 -15.39
CA GLY A 433 -0.09 0.86 -14.37
C GLY A 433 -1.53 0.91 -14.88
N GLN A 434 -1.82 0.28 -16.03
CA GLN A 434 -3.17 0.24 -16.58
C GLN A 434 -4.09 -0.58 -15.68
N VAL A 435 -5.28 -0.05 -15.42
CA VAL A 435 -6.30 -0.68 -14.59
C VAL A 435 -7.39 -1.26 -15.49
N ASN A 436 -7.69 -2.54 -15.32
CA ASN A 436 -8.74 -3.25 -16.06
C ASN A 436 -9.72 -3.89 -15.07
N VAL A 437 -10.99 -3.97 -15.47
CA VAL A 437 -12.05 -4.62 -14.68
C VAL A 437 -12.59 -5.80 -15.48
N THR A 438 -12.58 -6.98 -14.88
CA THR A 438 -13.05 -8.22 -15.51
C THR A 438 -13.95 -8.96 -14.53
N GLU A 439 -15.04 -9.54 -15.03
CA GLU A 439 -15.90 -10.39 -14.22
C GLU A 439 -15.16 -11.68 -13.85
N VAL A 440 -15.37 -12.17 -12.63
CA VAL A 440 -14.84 -13.45 -12.16
C VAL A 440 -15.56 -14.56 -12.91
N ALA A 441 -14.82 -15.44 -13.57
CA ALA A 441 -15.42 -16.59 -14.24
C ALA A 441 -16.04 -17.53 -13.20
N ALA A 442 -17.32 -17.86 -13.37
CA ALA A 442 -18.05 -18.79 -12.50
C ALA A 442 -17.60 -20.26 -12.62
N ASN A 443 -16.64 -20.55 -13.50
CA ASN A 443 -16.28 -21.90 -13.90
C ASN A 443 -15.16 -22.45 -13.02
N LEU A 444 -15.49 -22.73 -11.76
CA LEU A 444 -14.69 -23.62 -10.92
C LEU A 444 -14.94 -25.04 -11.43
N GLN A 445 -13.93 -25.66 -12.04
CA GLN A 445 -14.03 -27.07 -12.39
C GLN A 445 -14.34 -27.86 -11.11
N ASP A 446 -15.29 -28.78 -11.23
CA ASP A 446 -15.76 -29.60 -10.13
C ASP A 446 -14.63 -30.51 -9.63
N HIS A 447 -13.89 -30.05 -8.61
CA HIS A 447 -12.78 -30.79 -8.00
C HIS A 447 -13.32 -31.86 -7.06
N THR A 448 -14.08 -32.83 -7.59
CA THR A 448 -14.69 -33.94 -6.83
C THR A 448 -13.73 -35.09 -6.49
N THR A 449 -12.42 -34.91 -6.68
CA THR A 449 -11.44 -35.93 -6.29
C THR A 449 -11.24 -35.95 -4.78
N ALA A 450 -11.68 -37.03 -4.13
CA ALA A 450 -11.91 -37.19 -2.70
C ALA A 450 -10.70 -37.10 -1.73
N ASN A 451 -9.56 -36.48 -2.08
CA ASN A 451 -8.38 -36.39 -1.20
C ASN A 451 -7.52 -35.12 -1.39
N VAL A 452 -8.04 -34.07 -2.02
CA VAL A 452 -7.25 -32.84 -2.22
C VAL A 452 -7.36 -31.95 -0.98
N ASN A 453 -6.22 -31.42 -0.51
CA ASN A 453 -6.20 -30.37 0.52
C ASN A 453 -7.09 -29.21 0.06
N HIS A 454 -8.11 -28.86 0.84
CA HIS A 454 -9.09 -27.85 0.48
C HIS A 454 -8.47 -26.49 0.14
N GLN A 455 -7.41 -26.10 0.87
CA GLN A 455 -6.68 -24.86 0.58
C GLN A 455 -6.03 -24.89 -0.81
N GLN A 456 -5.58 -26.06 -1.26
CA GLN A 456 -5.00 -26.22 -2.59
C GLN A 456 -6.07 -26.00 -3.68
N VAL A 457 -7.28 -26.52 -3.49
CA VAL A 457 -8.41 -26.32 -4.42
C VAL A 457 -8.75 -24.83 -4.54
N ILE A 458 -8.79 -24.09 -3.43
CA ILE A 458 -9.03 -22.64 -3.45
C ILE A 458 -7.91 -21.90 -4.19
N ASN A 459 -6.65 -22.27 -3.94
CA ASN A 459 -5.51 -21.64 -4.59
C ASN A 459 -5.51 -21.90 -6.10
N ASP A 460 -5.86 -23.12 -6.52
CA ASP A 460 -5.95 -23.51 -7.94
C ASP A 460 -7.12 -22.80 -8.63
N ALA A 461 -8.27 -22.72 -7.96
CA ALA A 461 -9.44 -21.94 -8.36
C ALA A 461 -9.12 -20.45 -8.57
N LEU A 462 -8.46 -19.82 -7.60
CA LEU A 462 -8.03 -18.42 -7.69
C LEU A 462 -7.02 -18.23 -8.83
N ALA A 463 -6.07 -19.15 -8.97
CA ALA A 463 -5.09 -19.13 -10.04
C ALA A 463 -5.75 -19.20 -11.43
N GLN A 464 -6.69 -20.13 -11.61
CA GLN A 464 -7.46 -20.26 -12.85
C GLN A 464 -8.26 -18.99 -13.15
N SER A 465 -8.98 -18.47 -12.16
CA SER A 465 -9.78 -17.25 -12.29
C SER A 465 -8.94 -16.03 -12.69
N ARG A 466 -7.77 -15.84 -12.08
CA ARG A 466 -6.83 -14.76 -12.43
C ARG A 466 -6.21 -14.95 -13.80
N SER A 467 -5.95 -16.18 -14.21
CA SER A 467 -5.44 -16.48 -15.56
C SER A 467 -6.46 -16.08 -16.65
N LEU A 468 -7.75 -16.32 -16.41
CA LEU A 468 -8.84 -15.89 -17.30
C LEU A 468 -8.96 -14.37 -17.32
N ALA A 469 -8.85 -13.71 -16.16
CA ALA A 469 -8.81 -12.26 -16.08
C ALA A 469 -7.64 -11.68 -16.91
N ARG A 470 -6.44 -12.28 -16.82
CA ARG A 470 -5.29 -11.89 -17.66
C ARG A 470 -5.58 -12.06 -19.15
N GLN A 471 -6.18 -13.17 -19.56
CA GLN A 471 -6.52 -13.41 -20.96
C GLN A 471 -7.50 -12.35 -21.47
N ALA A 472 -8.52 -12.00 -20.67
CA ALA A 472 -9.46 -10.94 -21.02
C ALA A 472 -8.77 -9.57 -21.22
N GLN A 473 -7.70 -9.28 -20.46
CA GLN A 473 -6.90 -8.07 -20.69
C GLN A 473 -6.17 -8.10 -22.03
N SER A 474 -5.62 -9.26 -22.44
CA SER A 474 -4.86 -9.35 -23.71
C SER A 474 -5.73 -9.19 -24.95
N VAL A 475 -7.01 -9.54 -24.89
CA VAL A 475 -7.93 -9.49 -26.04
C VAL A 475 -8.39 -8.06 -26.34
N GLY A 476 -8.37 -7.16 -25.36
CA GLY A 476 -8.81 -5.77 -25.53
C GLY A 476 -7.77 -4.81 -26.13
N GLY A 477 -6.58 -5.29 -26.51
CA GLY A 477 -5.43 -4.45 -26.88
C GLY A 477 -5.09 -4.32 -28.37
N ASN A 478 -5.95 -4.79 -29.28
CA ASN A 478 -5.71 -4.73 -30.75
C ASN A 478 -6.43 -3.58 -31.45
#